data_AF-A0A7C5BYR5-F1
#
_entry.id   AF-A0A7C5BYR5-F1
#
_cell.length_a   1.000
_cell.length_b   1.000
_cell.length_c   1.000
_cell.angle_alpha   90.00
_cell.angle_beta   90.00
_cell.angle_gamma   90.00
#
_symmetry.space_group_name_H-M   'P 1'
#
loop_
_entity.id
_entity.type
_entity.pdbx_description
1 polymer ?
#
loop_
_entity_poly.entity_id
_entity_poly.type
_entity_poly.pdbx_seq_one_letter_code
_entity_poly.pdbx_strand_id
1 'polypeptide(L)'
;MAKVGMVMGDQTAILYAVVILLGLIIGGAVVRRIFRRRRPGRLPPLDLSIDVSTLAAEGPPPGLPILEYQGIPVRVAAVVLAPAGRARPVPPREMWPQLFDAVFPGFSRVVESHGPVIRVWPPQLSESGFAHRFFAEVKFPGTPGQAMPWCAVAGPVRFQDQSVLLGLVFRTEEPTVLGTEAVDSPTGWRKIFSLRRA
;
A
#
# COMPACT_ATOMS: atom_id res chain seq x y z
N MET A 1 15.60 59.62 56.72
CA MET A 1 16.30 58.34 56.47
C MET A 1 15.26 57.25 56.19
N ALA A 2 15.61 56.24 55.39
CA ALA A 2 14.81 55.08 54.94
C ALA A 2 13.99 55.22 53.63
N LYS A 3 14.68 55.28 52.48
CA LYS A 3 14.11 54.87 51.17
C LYS A 3 15.20 54.52 50.15
N VAL A 4 16.16 53.67 50.51
CA VAL A 4 17.24 53.23 49.57
C VAL A 4 17.39 51.70 49.53
N GLY A 5 16.93 50.96 50.54
CA GLY A 5 17.06 49.49 50.58
C GLY A 5 16.06 48.68 49.74
N MET A 6 14.92 49.26 49.33
CA MET A 6 13.81 48.51 48.71
C MET A 6 13.88 48.44 47.18
N VAL A 7 14.66 49.30 46.53
CA VAL A 7 14.78 49.35 45.06
C VAL A 7 15.85 48.39 44.54
N MET A 8 16.90 48.14 45.33
CA MET A 8 18.03 47.29 44.92
C MET A 8 17.66 45.81 44.83
N GLY A 9 16.83 45.31 45.76
CA GLY A 9 16.38 43.91 45.78
C GLY A 9 15.43 43.55 44.63
N ASP A 10 14.56 44.50 44.25
CA ASP A 10 13.59 44.33 43.16
C ASP A 10 14.28 44.24 41.79
N GLN A 11 15.28 45.10 41.54
CA GLN A 11 16.07 45.07 40.31
C GLN A 11 16.89 43.78 40.18
N THR A 12 17.44 43.26 41.27
CA THR A 12 18.14 41.97 41.25
C THR A 12 17.19 40.80 41.00
N ALA A 13 15.99 40.82 41.59
CA ALA A 13 14.97 39.79 41.37
C ALA A 13 14.49 39.76 39.91
N ILE A 14 14.26 40.93 39.31
CA ILE A 14 13.89 41.08 37.90
C ILE A 14 15.01 40.53 37.00
N LEU A 15 16.28 40.84 37.30
CA LEU A 15 17.41 40.34 36.51
C LEU A 15 17.48 38.79 36.54
N TYR A 16 17.35 38.17 37.70
CA TYR A 16 17.34 36.70 37.82
C TYR A 16 16.16 36.07 37.08
N ALA A 17 14.97 36.66 37.17
CA ALA A 17 13.79 36.19 36.44
C ALA A 17 14.00 36.21 34.92
N VAL A 18 14.60 37.28 34.39
CA VAL A 18 14.92 37.42 32.97
C VAL A 18 15.95 36.38 32.52
N VAL A 19 17.00 36.14 33.31
CA VAL A 19 18.04 35.15 32.99
C VAL A 19 17.48 33.73 32.97
N ILE A 20 16.65 33.38 33.95
CA ILE A 20 15.99 32.06 34.01
C ILE A 20 15.06 31.88 32.81
N LEU A 21 14.27 32.90 32.48
CA LEU A 21 13.36 32.86 31.33
C LEU A 21 14.14 32.68 30.00
N LEU A 22 15.25 33.41 29.83
CA LEU A 22 16.12 33.24 28.65
C LEU A 22 16.69 31.82 28.58
N GLY A 23 17.15 31.28 29.71
CA GLY A 23 17.67 29.92 29.81
C GLY A 23 16.64 28.87 29.40
N LEU A 24 15.39 29.03 29.84
CA LEU A 24 14.29 28.14 29.48
C LEU A 24 13.93 28.22 27.99
N ILE A 25 13.94 29.43 27.40
CA ILE A 25 13.66 29.62 25.96
C ILE A 25 14.76 28.96 25.12
N ILE A 26 16.03 29.19 25.46
CA ILE A 26 17.17 28.62 24.74
C ILE A 26 17.18 27.09 24.90
N GLY A 27 17.01 26.60 26.12
CA GLY A 27 16.92 25.16 26.40
C GLY A 27 15.79 24.49 25.62
N GLY A 28 14.59 25.08 25.64
CA GLY A 28 13.43 24.61 24.88
C GLY A 28 13.68 24.63 23.36
N ALA A 29 14.33 25.66 22.84
CA ALA A 29 14.68 25.76 21.42
C ALA A 29 15.70 24.69 20.99
N VAL A 30 16.71 24.42 21.82
CA VAL A 30 17.71 23.38 21.58
C VAL A 30 17.08 21.98 21.62
N VAL A 31 16.27 21.69 22.63
CA VAL A 31 15.53 20.42 22.73
C VAL A 31 14.60 20.26 21.52
N ARG A 32 13.84 21.29 21.16
CA ARG A 32 12.97 21.27 19.97
C ARG A 32 13.77 21.07 18.68
N ARG A 33 14.97 21.64 18.56
CA ARG A 33 15.83 21.48 17.38
C ARG A 33 16.42 20.07 17.30
N ILE A 34 16.83 19.49 18.43
CA ILE A 34 17.33 18.11 18.51
C ILE A 34 16.19 17.11 18.21
N PHE A 35 15.01 17.30 18.77
CA PHE A 35 13.84 16.46 18.47
C PHE A 35 13.32 16.65 17.04
N ARG A 36 13.37 17.85 16.45
CA ARG A 36 13.04 18.04 15.01
C ARG A 36 14.07 17.41 14.07
N ARG A 37 15.34 17.30 14.46
CA ARG A 37 16.38 16.59 13.70
C ARG A 37 16.20 15.07 13.70
N ARG A 38 15.42 14.52 14.65
CA ARG A 38 14.99 13.11 14.66
C ARG A 38 13.75 12.85 13.80
N ARG A 39 13.43 13.70 12.83
CA ARG A 39 12.58 13.23 11.72
C ARG A 39 13.41 12.19 10.97
N PRO A 40 13.02 10.90 10.95
CA PRO A 40 13.76 9.90 10.20
C PRO A 40 13.92 10.43 8.78
N GLY A 41 15.15 10.39 8.27
CA GLY A 41 15.44 10.78 6.90
C GLY A 41 14.43 10.11 5.99
N ARG A 42 13.72 10.89 5.17
CA ARG A 42 12.88 10.35 4.11
C ARG A 42 13.80 9.48 3.27
N LEU A 43 13.70 8.16 3.42
CA LEU A 43 14.20 7.23 2.42
C LEU A 43 13.64 7.71 1.06
N PRO A 44 14.41 7.60 -0.04
CA PRO A 44 13.88 7.86 -1.37
C PRO A 44 12.52 7.15 -1.48
N PRO A 45 11.47 7.82 -2.00
CA PRO A 45 10.18 7.16 -2.20
C PRO A 45 10.45 5.87 -2.97
N LEU A 46 10.06 4.72 -2.40
CA LEU A 46 10.06 3.49 -3.20
C LEU A 46 9.12 3.75 -4.38
N ASP A 47 9.61 3.49 -5.59
CA ASP A 47 8.77 3.53 -6.77
C ASP A 47 7.80 2.34 -6.71
N LEU A 48 6.54 2.64 -6.45
CA LEU A 48 5.46 1.66 -6.38
C LEU A 48 4.68 1.59 -7.68
N SER A 49 5.03 2.43 -8.68
CA SER A 49 4.25 2.55 -9.90
C SER A 49 4.23 1.24 -10.71
N ILE A 50 3.07 0.94 -11.27
CA ILE A 50 2.84 -0.20 -12.14
C ILE A 50 2.32 0.34 -13.45
N ASP A 51 3.23 0.54 -14.41
CA ASP A 51 2.86 0.92 -15.76
C ASP A 51 2.49 -0.31 -16.56
N VAL A 52 1.21 -0.44 -16.92
CA VAL A 52 0.72 -1.63 -17.64
C VAL A 52 1.27 -1.72 -19.07
N SER A 53 1.79 -0.63 -19.64
CA SER A 53 2.47 -0.65 -20.93
C SER A 53 3.80 -1.43 -20.90
N THR A 54 4.37 -1.61 -19.69
CA THR A 54 5.58 -2.41 -19.47
C THR A 54 5.30 -3.87 -19.15
N LEU A 55 4.03 -4.24 -18.96
CA LEU A 55 3.62 -5.61 -18.67
C LEU A 55 3.39 -6.40 -19.97
N ALA A 56 3.41 -7.73 -19.87
CA ALA A 56 3.11 -8.59 -21.02
C ALA A 56 1.74 -8.25 -21.61
N ALA A 57 1.71 -7.90 -22.90
CA ALA A 57 0.50 -7.51 -23.62
C ALA A 57 -0.30 -8.70 -24.17
N GLU A 58 0.16 -9.92 -23.91
CA GLU A 58 -0.51 -11.15 -24.32
C GLU A 58 -1.91 -11.24 -23.70
N GLY A 59 -2.87 -11.77 -24.47
CA GLY A 59 -4.18 -12.11 -23.95
C GLY A 59 -4.15 -13.30 -22.99
N PRO A 60 -5.32 -13.74 -22.49
CA PRO A 60 -5.46 -14.98 -21.72
C PRO A 60 -4.78 -16.14 -22.46
N PRO A 61 -3.92 -16.93 -21.80
CA PRO A 61 -3.25 -18.03 -22.46
C PRO A 61 -4.28 -19.08 -22.93
N PRO A 62 -4.04 -19.73 -24.08
CA PRO A 62 -4.91 -20.80 -24.55
C PRO A 62 -4.79 -22.02 -23.62
N GLY A 63 -5.91 -22.64 -23.28
CA GLY A 63 -5.96 -23.85 -22.45
C GLY A 63 -6.56 -23.62 -21.06
N LEU A 64 -6.65 -24.69 -20.28
CA LEU A 64 -7.30 -24.69 -18.97
C LEU A 64 -6.27 -24.75 -17.83
N PRO A 65 -6.57 -24.16 -16.66
CA PRO A 65 -7.79 -23.43 -16.31
C PRO A 65 -7.82 -22.00 -16.87
N ILE A 66 -9.01 -21.54 -17.29
CA ILE A 66 -9.20 -20.15 -17.70
C ILE A 66 -9.67 -19.36 -16.48
N LEU A 67 -8.92 -18.32 -16.12
CA LEU A 67 -9.37 -17.33 -15.14
C LEU A 67 -10.32 -16.35 -15.81
N GLU A 68 -11.46 -16.12 -15.18
CA GLU A 68 -12.45 -15.16 -15.62
C GLU A 68 -12.65 -14.09 -14.56
N TYR A 69 -12.80 -12.85 -15.01
CA TYR A 69 -13.24 -11.72 -14.21
C TYR A 69 -14.63 -11.30 -14.68
N GLN A 70 -15.63 -11.46 -13.82
CA GLN A 70 -17.05 -11.21 -14.14
C GLN A 70 -17.50 -11.92 -15.43
N GLY A 71 -17.01 -13.14 -15.67
CA GLY A 71 -17.32 -13.96 -16.85
C GLY A 71 -16.45 -13.70 -18.09
N ILE A 72 -15.54 -12.73 -18.05
CA ILE A 72 -14.63 -12.40 -19.16
C ILE A 72 -13.27 -13.07 -18.91
N PRO A 73 -12.70 -13.84 -19.86
CA PRO A 73 -11.37 -14.43 -19.71
C PRO A 73 -10.28 -13.37 -19.49
N VAL A 74 -9.34 -13.63 -18.58
CA VAL A 74 -8.27 -12.70 -18.22
C VAL A 74 -6.89 -13.36 -18.09
N ARG A 75 -5.83 -12.59 -18.40
CA ARG A 75 -4.44 -12.90 -18.04
C ARG A 75 -3.99 -12.02 -16.89
N VAL A 76 -3.51 -12.62 -15.81
CA VAL A 76 -2.86 -11.90 -14.70
C VAL A 76 -1.48 -11.43 -15.17
N ALA A 77 -1.21 -10.13 -15.08
CA ALA A 77 0.02 -9.53 -15.57
C ALA A 77 0.91 -9.02 -14.42
N ALA A 78 0.32 -8.58 -13.31
CA ALA A 78 1.06 -8.22 -12.11
C ALA A 78 0.30 -8.62 -10.83
N VAL A 79 1.07 -8.94 -9.79
CA VAL A 79 0.59 -9.22 -8.45
C VAL A 79 1.35 -8.35 -7.46
N VAL A 80 0.63 -7.67 -6.58
CA VAL A 80 1.19 -6.90 -5.47
C VAL A 80 0.81 -7.55 -4.17
N LEU A 81 1.80 -7.77 -3.30
CA LEU A 81 1.61 -8.26 -1.94
C LEU A 81 2.04 -7.18 -0.94
N ALA A 82 1.24 -6.90 0.08
CA ALA A 82 1.62 -5.99 1.15
C ALA A 82 1.16 -6.50 2.53
N PRO A 83 1.93 -6.26 3.60
CA PRO A 83 1.46 -6.51 4.97
C PRO A 83 0.27 -5.60 5.33
N ALA A 84 -0.74 -6.16 6.00
CA ALA A 84 -1.88 -5.39 6.52
C ALA A 84 -1.58 -4.83 7.93
N GLY A 85 -1.66 -3.52 8.12
CA GLY A 85 -1.40 -2.84 9.39
C GLY A 85 0.04 -3.01 9.88
N ARG A 86 0.19 -3.26 11.18
CA ARG A 86 1.46 -3.67 11.81
C ARG A 86 1.65 -5.19 11.80
N ALA A 87 0.92 -5.90 10.94
CA ALA A 87 0.98 -7.35 10.90
C ALA A 87 2.35 -7.85 10.44
N ARG A 88 2.47 -9.18 10.54
CA ARG A 88 3.64 -9.94 10.11
C ARG A 88 4.01 -9.61 8.66
N PRO A 89 5.31 -9.71 8.31
CA PRO A 89 5.75 -9.57 6.92
C PRO A 89 4.99 -10.55 6.03
N VAL A 90 4.91 -10.22 4.72
CA VAL A 90 4.35 -11.13 3.71
C VAL A 90 5.03 -12.50 3.84
N PRO A 91 4.27 -13.61 3.74
CA PRO A 91 4.83 -14.97 3.78
C PRO A 91 6.03 -15.12 2.83
N PRO A 92 7.02 -15.95 3.19
CA PRO A 92 8.16 -16.21 2.33
C PRO A 92 7.71 -16.91 1.03
N ARG A 93 8.54 -16.82 -0.02
CA ARG A 93 8.15 -17.18 -1.40
C ARG A 93 7.69 -18.63 -1.55
N GLU A 94 8.22 -19.52 -0.72
CA GLU A 94 7.90 -20.96 -0.71
C GLU A 94 6.44 -21.20 -0.30
N MET A 95 5.82 -20.25 0.40
CA MET A 95 4.42 -20.31 0.83
C MET A 95 3.47 -19.60 -0.13
N TRP A 96 3.98 -18.92 -1.16
CA TRP A 96 3.15 -18.17 -2.11
C TRP A 96 2.13 -19.02 -2.85
N PRO A 97 2.41 -20.27 -3.28
CA PRO A 97 1.39 -21.13 -3.86
C PRO A 97 0.17 -21.30 -2.94
N GLN A 98 0.40 -21.52 -1.64
CA GLN A 98 -0.68 -21.69 -0.66
C GLN A 98 -1.40 -20.36 -0.37
N LEU A 99 -0.66 -19.24 -0.36
CA LEU A 99 -1.23 -17.90 -0.23
C LEU A 99 -2.14 -17.56 -1.42
N PHE A 100 -1.74 -17.87 -2.64
CA PHE A 100 -2.55 -17.64 -3.83
C PHE A 100 -3.80 -18.52 -3.81
N ASP A 101 -3.69 -19.80 -3.46
CA ASP A 101 -4.87 -20.67 -3.34
C ASP A 101 -5.83 -20.26 -2.20
N ALA A 102 -5.36 -19.49 -1.22
CA ALA A 102 -6.22 -18.90 -0.20
C ALA A 102 -7.14 -17.80 -0.76
N VAL A 103 -6.78 -17.15 -1.87
CA VAL A 103 -7.64 -16.19 -2.59
C VAL A 103 -8.85 -16.94 -3.15
N PHE A 104 -8.59 -17.95 -3.98
CA PHE A 104 -9.56 -18.95 -4.39
C PHE A 104 -8.85 -20.23 -4.87
N PRO A 105 -9.47 -21.40 -4.73
CA PRO A 105 -8.81 -22.66 -5.03
C PRO A 105 -8.42 -22.79 -6.51
N GLY A 106 -7.14 -22.98 -6.79
CA GLY A 106 -6.59 -23.12 -8.14
C GLY A 106 -5.94 -21.84 -8.68
N PHE A 107 -5.95 -20.74 -7.91
CA PHE A 107 -5.31 -19.50 -8.32
C PHE A 107 -3.79 -19.65 -8.44
N SER A 108 -3.16 -20.50 -7.62
CA SER A 108 -1.71 -20.75 -7.69
C SER A 108 -1.26 -21.19 -9.08
N ARG A 109 -2.01 -22.12 -9.70
CA ARG A 109 -1.76 -22.61 -11.07
C ARG A 109 -1.94 -21.54 -12.13
N VAL A 110 -2.88 -20.62 -11.92
CA VAL A 110 -3.08 -19.47 -12.81
C VAL A 110 -1.90 -18.50 -12.71
N VAL A 111 -1.43 -18.20 -11.50
CA VAL A 111 -0.24 -17.36 -11.31
C VAL A 111 0.98 -18.02 -11.94
N GLU A 112 1.15 -19.32 -11.77
CA GLU A 112 2.23 -20.09 -12.39
C GLU A 112 2.17 -20.06 -13.92
N SER A 113 1.00 -20.31 -14.51
CA SER A 113 0.85 -20.34 -15.98
C SER A 113 0.94 -18.95 -16.61
N HIS A 114 0.46 -17.92 -15.93
CA HIS A 114 0.45 -16.56 -16.45
C HIS A 114 1.81 -15.87 -16.30
N GLY A 115 2.63 -16.29 -15.33
CA GLY A 115 3.95 -15.70 -15.07
C GLY A 115 3.94 -14.20 -14.78
N PRO A 116 3.08 -13.67 -13.89
CA PRO A 116 2.97 -12.24 -13.67
C PRO A 116 4.19 -11.67 -12.94
N VAL A 117 4.40 -10.36 -13.08
CA VAL A 117 5.39 -9.63 -12.27
C VAL A 117 4.88 -9.52 -10.84
N ILE A 118 5.61 -10.08 -9.88
CA ILE A 118 5.22 -10.04 -8.46
C ILE A 118 6.04 -8.98 -7.72
N ARG A 119 5.36 -8.01 -7.09
CA ARG A 119 5.97 -6.94 -6.29
C ARG A 119 5.52 -7.05 -4.83
N VAL A 120 6.45 -6.79 -3.91
CA VAL A 120 6.14 -6.70 -2.47
C VAL A 120 6.23 -5.24 -2.04
N TRP A 121 5.11 -4.69 -1.58
CA TRP A 121 5.01 -3.32 -1.11
C TRP A 121 5.28 -3.21 0.39
N PRO A 122 5.63 -2.02 0.89
CA PRO A 122 5.71 -1.75 2.32
C PRO A 122 4.38 -2.02 3.05
N PRO A 123 4.40 -2.19 4.38
CA PRO A 123 3.19 -2.30 5.19
C PRO A 123 2.20 -1.16 4.95
N GLN A 124 0.90 -1.48 4.90
CA GLN A 124 -0.17 -0.50 4.68
C GLN A 124 -1.08 -0.44 5.89
N LEU A 125 -1.53 0.76 6.29
CA LEU A 125 -2.25 0.93 7.56
C LEU A 125 -3.66 0.32 7.56
N SER A 126 -4.30 0.20 6.38
CA SER A 126 -5.65 -0.35 6.22
C SER A 126 -5.85 -0.99 4.85
N GLU A 127 -6.86 -1.84 4.75
CA GLU A 127 -7.29 -2.51 3.51
C GLU A 127 -7.79 -1.49 2.47
N SER A 128 -8.68 -0.58 2.88
CA SER A 128 -9.20 0.48 2.03
C SER A 128 -8.12 1.47 1.56
N GLY A 129 -7.18 1.80 2.45
CA GLY A 129 -6.05 2.68 2.12
C GLY A 129 -5.09 2.03 1.12
N PHE A 130 -4.90 0.71 1.21
CA PHE A 130 -4.14 -0.03 0.22
C PHE A 130 -4.83 -0.05 -1.14
N ALA A 131 -6.12 -0.37 -1.23
CA ALA A 131 -6.82 -0.41 -2.52
C ALA A 131 -6.74 0.95 -3.24
N HIS A 132 -7.04 2.05 -2.54
CA HIS A 132 -6.92 3.40 -3.08
C HIS A 132 -5.49 3.70 -3.57
N ARG A 133 -4.47 3.37 -2.77
CA ARG A 133 -3.07 3.57 -3.16
C ARG A 133 -2.68 2.70 -4.36
N PHE A 134 -3.06 1.43 -4.36
CA PHE A 134 -2.80 0.50 -5.44
C PHE A 134 -3.34 1.04 -6.76
N PHE A 135 -4.61 1.45 -6.80
CA PHE A 135 -5.20 2.02 -8.02
C PHE A 135 -4.53 3.33 -8.46
N ALA A 136 -4.07 4.16 -7.53
CA ALA A 136 -3.34 5.38 -7.87
C ALA A 136 -1.95 5.10 -8.49
N GLU A 137 -1.31 3.99 -8.12
CA GLU A 137 0.01 3.59 -8.64
C GLU A 137 -0.07 2.79 -9.94
N VAL A 138 -1.21 2.16 -10.25
CA VAL A 138 -1.45 1.51 -11.55
C VAL A 138 -1.69 2.59 -12.61
N LYS A 139 -0.85 2.61 -13.64
CA LYS A 139 -0.97 3.53 -14.77
C LYS A 139 -1.59 2.79 -15.94
N PHE A 140 -2.86 3.06 -16.19
CA PHE A 140 -3.55 2.59 -17.38
C PHE A 140 -3.23 3.48 -18.59
N PRO A 141 -3.23 2.92 -19.81
CA PRO A 141 -3.09 3.70 -21.02
C PRO A 141 -4.42 4.37 -21.37
N GLY A 142 -4.36 5.59 -21.88
CA GLY A 142 -5.54 6.32 -22.36
C GLY A 142 -6.30 7.08 -21.26
N THR A 143 -7.57 7.36 -21.54
CA THR A 143 -8.41 8.24 -20.72
C THR A 143 -9.24 7.44 -19.72
N PRO A 144 -9.37 7.87 -18.45
CA PRO A 144 -10.27 7.24 -17.49
C PRO A 144 -11.70 7.09 -18.03
N GLY A 145 -12.31 5.92 -17.82
CA GLY A 145 -13.67 5.60 -18.28
C GLY A 145 -13.78 5.12 -19.72
N GLN A 146 -12.69 5.16 -20.50
CA GLN A 146 -12.66 4.52 -21.82
C GLN A 146 -12.57 2.98 -21.67
N ALA A 147 -13.25 2.25 -22.55
CA ALA A 147 -13.11 0.80 -22.60
C ALA A 147 -11.64 0.43 -22.90
N MET A 148 -11.05 -0.36 -22.03
CA MET A 148 -9.65 -0.77 -22.12
C MET A 148 -9.49 -2.23 -21.72
N PRO A 149 -8.53 -2.95 -22.30
CA PRO A 149 -8.30 -4.36 -22.00
C PRO A 149 -7.56 -4.57 -20.67
N TRP A 150 -7.57 -3.60 -19.76
CA TRP A 150 -6.81 -3.63 -18.51
C TRP A 150 -7.72 -3.36 -17.33
N CYS A 151 -7.57 -4.16 -16.29
CA CYS A 151 -8.30 -4.00 -15.04
C CYS A 151 -7.36 -4.21 -13.86
N ALA A 152 -7.73 -3.63 -12.71
CA ALA A 152 -7.01 -3.83 -11.47
C ALA A 152 -7.97 -4.07 -10.30
N VAL A 153 -7.68 -5.08 -9.48
CA VAL A 153 -8.51 -5.44 -8.32
C VAL A 153 -7.64 -5.50 -7.09
N ALA A 154 -8.10 -4.96 -5.96
CA ALA A 154 -7.34 -5.02 -4.70
C ALA A 154 -8.22 -5.33 -3.50
N GLY A 155 -7.67 -6.10 -2.56
CA GLY A 155 -8.36 -6.43 -1.32
C GLY A 155 -7.56 -7.33 -0.38
N PRO A 156 -8.17 -7.72 0.75
CA PRO A 156 -7.51 -8.56 1.75
C PRO A 156 -7.58 -10.04 1.38
N VAL A 157 -6.56 -10.78 1.81
CA VAL A 157 -6.47 -12.23 1.73
C VAL A 157 -6.14 -12.75 3.13
N ARG A 158 -6.96 -13.68 3.61
CA ARG A 158 -6.71 -14.36 4.87
C ARG A 158 -5.84 -15.58 4.61
N PHE A 159 -4.63 -15.58 5.17
CA PHE A 159 -3.71 -16.71 5.04
C PHE A 159 -3.18 -17.09 6.42
N GLN A 160 -3.53 -18.31 6.86
CA GLN A 160 -3.30 -18.75 8.24
C GLN A 160 -3.85 -17.70 9.23
N ASP A 161 -3.04 -17.30 10.21
CA ASP A 161 -3.41 -16.31 11.21
C ASP A 161 -3.07 -14.86 10.83
N GLN A 162 -2.62 -14.58 9.59
CA GLN A 162 -2.34 -13.21 9.12
C GLN A 162 -3.23 -12.72 7.96
N SER A 163 -3.39 -11.40 7.85
CA SER A 163 -4.06 -10.74 6.71
C SER A 163 -2.98 -10.15 5.81
N VAL A 164 -3.04 -10.51 4.53
CA VAL A 164 -2.13 -10.02 3.49
C VAL A 164 -2.99 -9.24 2.50
N LEU A 165 -2.50 -8.09 2.05
CA LEU A 165 -3.18 -7.30 1.04
C LEU A 165 -2.68 -7.70 -0.34
N LEU A 166 -3.62 -7.96 -1.25
CA LEU A 166 -3.36 -8.43 -2.60
C LEU A 166 -3.91 -7.40 -3.59
N GLY A 167 -3.05 -6.97 -4.52
CA GLY A 167 -3.44 -6.23 -5.71
C GLY A 167 -3.17 -7.09 -6.95
N LEU A 168 -4.13 -7.17 -7.87
CA LEU A 168 -4.00 -7.86 -9.14
C LEU A 168 -4.16 -6.83 -10.26
N VAL A 169 -3.25 -6.87 -11.23
CA VAL A 169 -3.43 -6.21 -12.53
C VAL A 169 -3.55 -7.31 -13.57
N PHE A 170 -4.57 -7.24 -14.40
CA PHE A 170 -4.83 -8.26 -15.40
C PHE A 170 -5.36 -7.64 -16.69
N ARG A 171 -5.11 -8.36 -17.77
CA ARG A 171 -5.58 -8.04 -19.11
C ARG A 171 -6.82 -8.86 -19.42
N THR A 172 -7.89 -8.24 -19.89
CA THR A 172 -9.10 -8.92 -20.36
C THR A 172 -8.95 -9.32 -21.83
N GLU A 173 -9.65 -10.37 -22.24
CA GLU A 173 -9.74 -10.78 -23.66
C GLU A 173 -10.26 -9.64 -24.54
N GLU A 174 -11.32 -8.98 -24.11
CA GLU A 174 -11.94 -7.85 -24.79
C GLU A 174 -11.84 -6.56 -23.95
N PRO A 175 -11.78 -5.35 -24.56
CA PRO A 175 -11.80 -4.10 -23.81
C PRO A 175 -13.06 -3.94 -22.95
N THR A 176 -12.91 -3.53 -21.70
CA THR A 176 -14.03 -3.33 -20.77
C THR A 176 -13.99 -1.95 -20.11
N VAL A 177 -15.13 -1.51 -19.58
CA VAL A 177 -15.24 -0.28 -18.77
C VAL A 177 -15.09 -0.54 -17.26
N LEU A 178 -14.71 -1.76 -16.86
CA LEU A 178 -14.68 -2.17 -15.46
C LEU A 178 -13.55 -1.47 -14.67
N GLY A 179 -12.38 -1.28 -15.29
CA GLY A 179 -11.30 -0.45 -14.75
C GLY A 179 -10.73 -0.97 -13.42
N THR A 180 -11.21 -0.45 -12.29
CA THR A 180 -10.71 -0.81 -10.95
C THR A 180 -11.82 -1.21 -10.00
N GLU A 181 -11.63 -2.28 -9.24
CA GLU A 181 -12.60 -2.75 -8.25
C GLU A 181 -11.91 -3.12 -6.92
N ALA A 182 -12.45 -2.62 -5.81
CA ALA A 182 -11.99 -3.00 -4.48
C ALA A 182 -12.80 -4.19 -3.96
N VAL A 183 -12.11 -5.14 -3.33
CA VAL A 183 -12.70 -6.28 -2.64
C VAL A 183 -12.69 -6.00 -1.14
N ASP A 184 -13.87 -5.90 -0.54
CA ASP A 184 -14.02 -5.51 0.87
C ASP A 184 -13.76 -6.64 1.88
N SER A 185 -13.69 -7.90 1.42
CA SER A 185 -13.50 -9.04 2.31
C SER A 185 -12.81 -10.22 1.61
N PRO A 186 -12.13 -11.11 2.35
CA PRO A 186 -11.45 -12.27 1.76
C PRO A 186 -12.36 -13.20 0.94
N THR A 187 -13.66 -13.26 1.22
CA THR A 187 -14.61 -14.06 0.45
C THR A 187 -15.10 -13.37 -0.82
N GLY A 188 -14.92 -12.05 -0.93
CA GLY A 188 -15.34 -11.25 -2.08
C GLY A 188 -14.63 -11.61 -3.38
N TRP A 189 -13.37 -12.08 -3.31
CA TRP A 189 -12.61 -12.53 -4.49
C TRP A 189 -13.36 -13.57 -5.32
N ARG A 190 -14.06 -14.51 -4.67
CA ARG A 190 -14.81 -15.59 -5.33
C ARG A 190 -16.12 -15.12 -5.98
N LYS A 191 -16.56 -13.89 -5.69
CA LYS A 191 -17.76 -13.31 -6.32
C LYS A 191 -17.46 -12.73 -7.69
N ILE A 192 -16.21 -12.27 -7.88
CA ILE A 192 -15.79 -11.56 -9.09
C ILE A 192 -14.86 -12.39 -9.97
N PHE A 193 -14.18 -13.40 -9.40
CA PHE A 193 -13.35 -14.33 -10.15
C PHE A 193 -13.93 -15.73 -10.15
N SER A 194 -13.92 -16.35 -11.34
CA SER A 194 -14.25 -17.75 -11.55
C SER A 194 -13.11 -18.46 -12.28
N LEU A 195 -12.96 -19.76 -12.01
CA LEU A 195 -12.09 -20.63 -12.79
C LEU A 195 -12.96 -21.56 -13.61
N ARG A 196 -12.89 -21.41 -14.94
CA ARG A 196 -13.45 -22.41 -15.85
C ARG A 196 -12.50 -23.59 -15.86
N ARG A 197 -12.96 -24.73 -15.33
CA ARG A 197 -12.24 -26.01 -15.34
C ARG A 197 -12.67 -26.83 -16.56
N ALA A 198 -11.78 -27.73 -16.97
CA ALA A 198 -12.10 -28.82 -17.91
C ALA A 198 -13.14 -29.76 -17.32
#